data_AF-A0A085FFN0-F1
#
_entry.id   AF-A0A085FFN0-F1
#
_cell.length_a   1.000
_cell.length_b   1.000
_cell.length_c   1.000
_cell.angle_alpha   90.00
_cell.angle_beta   90.00
_cell.angle_gamma   90.00
#
_symmetry.space_group_name_H-M   'P 1'
#
loop_
_entity.id
_entity.type
_entity.pdbx_description
1 polymer ?
#
loop_
_entity_poly.entity_id
_entity_poly.type
_entity_poly.pdbx_seq_one_letter_code
_entity_poly.pdbx_strand_id
1 'polypeptide(L)'
;MAVRAAIHDPRPDRSPAAVAHRRSITDQARASNARQGYTHDPELEALVEAYVAGDMTLEEKGEAIDALVAAQVAAFKAADAAEAREERR
;
A
#
# COMPACT_ATOMS: atom_id res chain seq x y z
N MET A 1 27.45 -0.44 -31.49
CA MET A 1 26.26 -1.16 -30.96
C MET A 1 26.36 -1.16 -29.44
N ALA A 2 25.89 -0.10 -28.78
CA ALA A 2 25.91 -0.02 -27.32
C ALA A 2 24.64 -0.69 -26.79
N VAL A 3 24.79 -1.85 -26.14
CA VAL A 3 23.70 -2.46 -25.39
C VAL A 3 23.53 -1.63 -24.12
N ARG A 4 22.50 -0.78 -24.11
CA ARG A 4 22.06 -0.06 -22.92
C ARG A 4 21.54 -1.13 -21.95
N ALA A 5 22.35 -1.49 -20.96
CA ALA A 5 21.90 -2.30 -19.85
C ALA A 5 20.71 -1.58 -19.23
N ALA A 6 19.52 -2.17 -19.38
CA ALA A 6 18.39 -1.77 -18.56
C ALA A 6 18.83 -1.97 -17.12
N ILE A 7 18.94 -0.87 -16.37
CA ILE A 7 19.02 -0.90 -14.91
C ILE A 7 17.66 -1.43 -14.48
N HIS A 8 17.50 -2.75 -14.51
CA HIS A 8 16.34 -3.41 -13.96
C HIS A 8 16.51 -3.32 -12.46
N ASP A 9 15.70 -2.47 -11.84
CA ASP A 9 15.35 -2.67 -10.43
C ASP A 9 14.80 -4.10 -10.33
N PRO A 10 15.50 -5.03 -9.64
CA PRO A 10 15.10 -6.41 -9.65
C PRO A 10 13.80 -6.53 -8.86
N ARG A 11 12.68 -6.59 -9.58
CA ARG A 11 11.38 -6.94 -9.01
C ARG A 11 11.55 -8.15 -8.07
N PRO A 12 10.81 -8.20 -6.94
CA PRO A 12 10.97 -9.29 -5.98
C PRO A 12 10.76 -10.67 -6.61
N ASP A 13 11.40 -11.70 -6.02
CA ASP A 13 11.21 -13.09 -6.42
C ASP A 13 9.72 -13.46 -6.38
N ARG A 14 9.20 -13.96 -7.51
CA ARG A 14 7.81 -14.38 -7.72
C ARG A 14 7.64 -15.89 -7.67
N SER A 15 8.66 -16.63 -7.23
CA SER A 15 8.55 -18.07 -7.01
C SER A 15 7.39 -18.37 -6.06
N PRO A 16 6.71 -19.53 -6.22
CA PRO A 16 5.61 -19.91 -5.33
C PRO A 16 6.01 -19.89 -3.85
N ALA A 17 7.27 -20.26 -3.53
CA ALA A 17 7.79 -20.21 -2.18
C ALA A 17 7.90 -18.79 -1.64
N ALA A 18 8.41 -17.84 -2.44
CA ALA A 18 8.51 -16.44 -2.05
C ALA A 18 7.15 -15.77 -1.86
N VAL A 19 6.19 -16.06 -2.76
CA VAL A 19 4.80 -15.59 -2.64
C VAL A 19 4.15 -16.16 -1.38
N ALA A 20 4.28 -17.47 -1.13
CA ALA A 20 3.71 -18.12 0.06
C ALA A 20 4.33 -17.56 1.35
N HIS A 21 5.63 -17.27 1.35
CA HIS A 21 6.31 -16.66 2.48
C HIS A 21 5.77 -15.26 2.78
N ARG A 22 5.67 -14.38 1.77
CA ARG A 22 5.09 -13.04 1.95
C ARG A 22 3.64 -13.11 2.41
N ARG A 23 2.82 -13.99 1.80
CA ARG A 23 1.42 -14.23 2.18
C ARG A 23 1.30 -14.60 3.65
N SER A 24 2.11 -15.55 4.12
CA SER A 24 2.11 -15.97 5.53
C SER A 24 2.39 -14.82 6.50
N ILE A 25 3.36 -13.96 6.18
CA ILE A 25 3.70 -12.80 7.02
C ILE A 25 2.57 -11.77 7.01
N THR A 26 2.00 -11.47 5.84
CA THR A 26 0.92 -10.48 5.71
C THR A 26 -0.36 -10.96 6.40
N ASP A 27 -0.67 -12.24 6.33
CA ASP A 27 -1.84 -12.83 7.01
C ASP A 27 -1.69 -12.80 8.53
N GLN A 28 -0.48 -13.04 9.05
CA GLN A 28 -0.20 -12.88 10.49
C GLN A 28 -0.37 -11.43 10.95
N ALA A 29 0.13 -10.46 10.18
CA ALA A 29 -0.08 -9.05 10.45
C ALA A 29 -1.57 -8.68 10.43
N ARG A 30 -2.31 -9.16 9.41
CA ARG A 30 -3.76 -8.96 9.28
C ARG A 30 -4.51 -9.50 10.49
N ALA A 31 -4.23 -10.74 10.90
CA ALA A 31 -4.84 -11.35 12.08
C ALA A 31 -4.48 -10.63 13.39
N SER A 32 -3.27 -10.06 13.49
CA SER A 32 -2.87 -9.24 14.64
C SER A 32 -3.66 -7.93 14.71
N ASN A 33 -3.84 -7.25 13.58
CA ASN A 33 -4.58 -6.00 13.49
C ASN A 33 -6.07 -6.22 13.78
N ALA A 34 -6.66 -7.27 13.23
CA ALA A 34 -8.05 -7.64 13.48
C ALA A 34 -8.31 -7.89 14.98
N ARG A 35 -7.38 -8.53 15.70
CA ARG A 35 -7.48 -8.75 17.16
C ARG A 35 -7.42 -7.46 17.98
N GLN A 36 -6.88 -6.39 17.42
CA GLN A 36 -6.85 -5.05 18.05
C GLN A 36 -8.06 -4.19 17.65
N GLY A 37 -9.01 -4.73 16.89
CA GLY A 37 -10.21 -4.02 16.43
C GLY A 37 -9.98 -3.13 15.21
N TYR A 38 -8.81 -3.19 14.57
CA TYR A 38 -8.56 -2.46 13.34
C TYR A 38 -9.36 -3.07 12.19
N THR A 39 -10.06 -2.20 11.44
CA THR A 39 -10.74 -2.56 10.20
C THR A 39 -9.83 -2.23 9.02
N HIS A 40 -9.73 -3.17 8.09
CA HIS A 40 -8.83 -3.06 6.93
C HIS A 40 -9.37 -2.08 5.88
N ASP A 41 -8.47 -1.26 5.35
CA ASP A 41 -8.71 -0.36 4.23
C ASP A 41 -8.55 -1.11 2.89
N PRO A 42 -9.55 -1.11 1.99
CA PRO A 42 -9.47 -1.83 0.72
C PRO A 42 -8.29 -1.42 -0.18
N GLU A 43 -7.89 -0.15 -0.15
CA GLU A 43 -6.76 0.36 -0.94
C GLU A 43 -5.44 -0.13 -0.35
N LEU A 44 -5.32 -0.17 0.98
CA LEU A 44 -4.18 -0.78 1.67
C LEU A 44 -4.08 -2.29 1.35
N GLU A 45 -5.20 -3.02 1.34
CA GLU A 45 -5.20 -4.44 1.02
C GLU A 45 -4.74 -4.70 -0.43
N ALA A 46 -5.08 -3.83 -1.37
CA ALA A 46 -4.58 -3.92 -2.75
C ALA A 46 -3.05 -3.76 -2.84
N LEU A 47 -2.47 -2.84 -2.05
CA LEU A 47 -1.01 -2.68 -1.96
C LEU A 47 -0.34 -3.91 -1.34
N VAL A 48 -0.96 -4.51 -0.32
CA VAL A 48 -0.48 -5.75 0.28
C VAL A 48 -0.49 -6.91 -0.73
N GLU A 49 -1.55 -7.04 -1.53
CA GLU A 49 -1.62 -8.07 -2.57
C GLU A 49 -0.54 -7.90 -3.65
N ALA A 50 -0.30 -6.66 -4.12
CA ALA A 50 0.77 -6.37 -5.07
C ALA A 50 2.16 -6.74 -4.51
N TYR A 51 2.40 -6.47 -3.22
CA TYR A 51 3.63 -6.89 -2.54
C TYR A 51 3.75 -8.42 -2.45
N VAL A 52 2.67 -9.11 -2.07
CA VAL A 52 2.67 -10.58 -2.00
C VAL A 52 2.98 -11.19 -3.36
N ALA A 53 2.36 -10.69 -4.43
CA ALA A 53 2.60 -11.12 -5.81
C ALA A 53 4.03 -10.84 -6.31
N GLY A 54 4.77 -9.94 -5.65
CA GLY A 54 6.08 -9.47 -6.12
C GLY A 54 5.97 -8.48 -7.28
N ASP A 55 4.83 -7.80 -7.41
CA ASP A 55 4.63 -6.67 -8.32
C ASP A 55 5.21 -5.37 -7.77
N MET A 56 5.42 -5.29 -6.45
CA MET A 56 6.15 -4.22 -5.79
C MET A 56 7.09 -4.74 -4.71
N THR A 57 8.17 -4.00 -4.46
CA THR A 57 9.08 -4.20 -3.33
C THR A 57 8.42 -3.79 -2.01
N LEU A 58 9.05 -4.12 -0.89
CA LEU A 58 8.58 -3.65 0.42
C LEU A 58 8.69 -2.12 0.55
N GLU A 59 9.71 -1.53 -0.05
CA GLU A 59 9.96 -0.08 -0.05
C GLU A 59 8.89 0.64 -0.87
N GLU A 60 8.63 0.19 -2.11
CA GLU A 60 7.55 0.72 -2.95
C GLU A 60 6.19 0.61 -2.25
N LYS A 61 5.94 -0.49 -1.51
CA LYS A 61 4.73 -0.62 -0.70
C LYS A 61 4.67 0.45 0.40
N GLY A 62 5.78 0.72 1.09
CA GLY A 62 5.87 1.75 2.12
C GLY A 62 5.56 3.14 1.56
N GLU A 63 6.21 3.51 0.46
CA GLU A 63 5.97 4.78 -0.24
C GLU A 63 4.51 4.92 -0.70
N ALA A 64 3.92 3.84 -1.21
CA ALA A 64 2.52 3.84 -1.64
C ALA A 64 1.55 4.01 -0.47
N ILE A 65 1.85 3.44 0.70
CA ILE A 65 1.06 3.63 1.93
C ILE A 65 1.17 5.09 2.41
N ASP A 66 2.37 5.66 2.40
CA ASP A 66 2.57 7.06 2.79
C ASP A 66 1.79 8.01 1.87
N ALA A 67 1.80 7.75 0.56
CA ALA A 67 1.02 8.49 -0.43
C ALA A 67 -0.49 8.34 -0.20
N LEU A 68 -0.96 7.12 0.09
CA LEU A 68 -2.36 6.84 0.42
C LEU A 68 -2.82 7.65 1.63
N VAL A 69 -2.06 7.59 2.74
CA VAL A 69 -2.38 8.33 3.97
C VAL A 69 -2.39 9.84 3.71
N ALA A 70 -1.42 10.36 2.96
CA ALA A 70 -1.38 11.78 2.60
C ALA A 70 -2.63 12.21 1.80
N ALA A 71 -3.09 11.39 0.86
CA ALA A 71 -4.30 11.64 0.09
C ALA A 71 -5.57 11.63 0.95
N GLN A 72 -5.70 10.65 1.85
CA GLN A 72 -6.83 10.56 2.78
C GLN A 72 -6.89 11.77 3.72
N VAL A 73 -5.74 12.20 4.27
CA VAL A 73 -5.65 13.40 5.11
C VAL A 73 -6.02 14.67 4.34
N ALA A 74 -5.59 14.78 3.07
CA ALA A 74 -5.94 15.91 2.22
C ALA A 74 -7.45 15.95 1.92
N ALA A 75 -8.06 14.79 1.65
CA ALA A 75 -9.49 14.66 1.40
C ALA A 75 -10.32 15.06 2.63
N PHE A 76 -9.93 14.59 3.83
CA PHE A 76 -10.57 14.97 5.08
C PHE A 76 -10.55 16.48 5.29
N LYS A 77 -9.37 17.12 5.15
CA LYS A 77 -9.23 18.58 5.27
C LYS A 77 -10.06 19.36 4.25
N ALA A 78 -10.17 18.82 3.03
CA ALA A 78 -10.98 19.45 1.98
C ALA A 78 -12.48 19.38 2.30
N ALA A 79 -12.94 18.27 2.89
CA ALA A 79 -14.32 18.12 3.35
C ALA A 79 -14.66 19.11 4.46
N ASP A 80 -13.82 19.20 5.51
CA ASP A 80 -13.99 20.17 6.60
C ASP A 80 -14.05 21.62 6.07
N ALA A 81 -13.16 21.95 5.12
CA ALA A 81 -13.13 23.27 4.52
C ALA A 81 -14.36 23.57 3.64
N ALA A 82 -14.98 22.55 3.04
CA ALA A 82 -16.20 22.70 2.25
C ALA A 82 -17.41 22.95 3.16
N GLU A 83 -17.54 22.18 4.24
CA GLU A 83 -18.59 22.37 5.24
C GLU A 83 -18.53 23.78 5.85
N ALA A 84 -17.34 24.22 6.26
CA ALA A 84 -17.14 25.57 6.81
C ALA A 84 -17.40 26.71 5.80
N ARG A 85 -17.44 26.44 4.49
CA ARG A 85 -17.86 27.42 3.47
C ARG A 85 -19.37 27.42 3.27
N GLU A 86 -20.02 26.27 3.42
CA GLU A 86 -21.48 26.14 3.36
C GLU A 86 -22.15 26.84 4.54
N GLU A 87 -21.62 26.68 5.75
CA GLU A 87 -22.11 27.37 6.96
C GLU A 87 -21.99 28.90 6.92
N ARG A 88 -21.16 29.44 6.03
CA ARG A 88 -20.96 30.90 5.85
C ARG A 88 -21.82 31.51 4.74
N ARG A 89 -22.63 30.71 4.05
CA ARG A 89 -23.57 31.17 3.02
C ARG A 89 -24.96 31.42 3.61
#